data_AF-J2SRN4-F1
#
_entry.id   AF-J2SRN4-F1
#
_cell.length_a   1.000
_cell.length_b   1.000
_cell.length_c   1.000
_cell.angle_alpha   90.00
_cell.angle_beta   90.00
_cell.angle_gamma   90.00
#
_symmetry.space_group_name_H-M   'P 1'
#
loop_
_entity.id
_entity.type
_entity.pdbx_description
1 polymer ?
#
loop_
_entity_poly.entity_id
_entity_poly.type
_entity_poly.pdbx_seq_one_letter_code
_entity_poly.pdbx_strand_id
1 'polypeptide(L)'
;MKRRVTIQTPLGEALQFHRLVGRETLSQAYVFEIDLLGSSNAIDPKTLLGQAATVAMETESGALRHLAGIVTRFGLSQQDARQSFY
;
A
#
# COMPACT_ATOMS: atom_id res chain seq x y z
N MET A 1 -7.79 12.77 -13.41
CA MET A 1 -8.72 12.21 -12.40
C MET A 1 -7.99 12.07 -11.08
N LYS A 2 -8.56 12.53 -9.97
CA LYS A 2 -8.00 12.33 -8.62
C LYS A 2 -8.30 10.88 -8.19
N ARG A 3 -7.29 10.12 -7.78
CA ARG A 3 -7.49 8.76 -7.26
C ARG A 3 -8.24 8.83 -5.93
N ARG A 4 -9.33 8.07 -5.80
CA ARG A 4 -10.12 7.98 -4.56
C ARG A 4 -9.41 7.20 -3.45
N VAL A 5 -8.41 6.40 -3.82
CA VAL A 5 -7.59 5.65 -2.86
C VAL A 5 -6.11 5.86 -3.21
N THR A 6 -5.31 6.17 -2.20
CA THR A 6 -3.86 6.36 -2.30
C THR A 6 -3.16 5.68 -1.14
N ILE A 7 -1.85 5.50 -1.25
CA ILE A 7 -1.01 5.00 -0.17
C ILE A 7 0.11 6.00 0.12
N GLN A 8 0.40 6.18 1.40
CA GLN A 8 1.50 6.97 1.92
C GLN A 8 2.54 6.02 2.48
N THR A 9 3.75 6.07 1.94
CA THR A 9 4.89 5.27 2.38
C THR A 9 6.15 6.15 2.40
N PRO A 10 7.23 5.74 3.08
CA PRO A 10 8.53 6.40 2.98
C PRO A 10 9.08 6.54 1.55
N LEU A 11 8.60 5.72 0.61
CA LEU A 11 9.01 5.75 -0.80
C LEU A 11 8.22 6.74 -1.66
N GLY A 12 7.25 7.45 -1.08
CA GLY A 12 6.48 8.49 -1.76
C GLY A 12 5.82 7.98 -3.05
N GLU A 13 6.00 8.72 -4.14
CA GLU A 13 5.36 8.45 -5.44
C GLU A 13 5.93 7.22 -6.18
N ALA A 14 7.02 6.63 -5.69
CA ALA A 14 7.61 5.43 -6.29
C ALA A 14 6.68 4.20 -6.20
N LEU A 15 5.74 4.21 -5.26
CA LEU A 15 4.72 3.17 -5.09
C LEU A 15 3.32 3.77 -5.14
N GLN A 16 2.45 3.14 -5.92
CA GLN A 16 1.08 3.57 -6.11
C GLN A 16 0.13 2.45 -5.69
N PHE A 17 -0.95 2.83 -4.99
CA PHE A 17 -1.98 1.90 -4.57
C PHE A 17 -2.65 1.22 -5.78
N HIS A 18 -2.83 -0.09 -5.71
CA HIS A 18 -3.60 -0.86 -6.69
C HIS A 18 -4.81 -1.57 -6.07
N ARG A 19 -4.57 -2.38 -5.02
CA ARG A 19 -5.61 -3.17 -4.37
C ARG A 19 -5.29 -3.34 -2.90
N LEU A 20 -6.32 -3.46 -2.07
CA LEU A 20 -6.20 -3.90 -0.68
C LEU A 20 -7.23 -4.98 -0.39
N VAL A 21 -6.79 -6.02 0.30
CA VAL A 21 -7.64 -7.01 0.96
C VAL A 21 -7.25 -7.05 2.43
N GLY A 22 -8.23 -7.00 3.31
CA GLY A 22 -8.02 -6.87 4.74
C GLY A 22 -8.87 -7.82 5.55
N ARG A 23 -8.33 -8.26 6.69
CA ARG A 23 -9.09 -8.93 7.74
C ARG A 23 -8.92 -8.16 9.04
N GLU A 24 -10.04 -7.81 9.64
CA GLU A 24 -10.13 -7.21 10.97
C GLU A 24 -11.05 -8.07 11.84
N THR A 25 -10.73 -8.22 13.12
CA THR A 25 -11.57 -8.95 14.07
C THR A 25 -11.38 -8.35 15.45
N LEU A 26 -12.46 -8.27 16.24
CA LEU A 26 -12.39 -7.71 17.59
C LEU A 26 -11.34 -8.44 18.42
N SER A 27 -10.48 -7.67 19.09
CA SER A 27 -9.39 -8.18 19.95
C SER A 27 -8.36 -9.06 19.23
N GLN A 28 -8.21 -8.94 17.91
CA GLN A 28 -7.14 -9.57 17.14
C GLN A 28 -6.37 -8.52 16.34
N ALA A 29 -5.10 -8.80 16.04
CA ALA A 29 -4.34 -7.98 15.10
C ALA A 29 -4.99 -8.06 13.72
N TYR A 30 -5.18 -6.91 13.08
CA TYR A 30 -5.61 -6.86 11.69
C TYR A 30 -4.46 -7.28 10.78
N VAL A 31 -4.80 -7.69 9.56
CA VAL A 31 -3.84 -7.91 8.48
C VAL A 31 -4.38 -7.26 7.21
N PHE A 32 -3.54 -6.46 6.57
CA PHE A 32 -3.81 -5.88 5.25
C PHE A 32 -2.79 -6.40 4.25
N GLU A 33 -3.29 -7.04 3.19
CA GLU A 33 -2.53 -7.37 1.99
C GLU A 33 -2.79 -6.27 0.97
N ILE A 34 -1.72 -5.62 0.52
CA ILE A 34 -1.80 -4.47 -0.37
C ILE A 34 -0.97 -4.76 -1.60
N ASP A 35 -1.60 -4.71 -2.77
CA ASP A 35 -0.90 -4.75 -4.05
C ASP A 35 -0.53 -3.32 -4.45
N LEU A 36 0.70 -3.15 -4.91
CA LEU A 36 1.29 -1.86 -5.24
C LEU A 36 1.88 -1.89 -6.65
N LEU A 37 1.83 -0.75 -7.32
CA LEU A 37 2.46 -0.53 -8.62
C LEU A 37 3.67 0.36 -8.44
N GLY A 38 4.84 -0.15 -8.83
CA GLY A 38 6.07 0.61 -8.94
C GLY A 38 6.40 0.95 -10.39
N SER A 39 7.03 2.10 -10.59
CA SER A 39 7.61 2.52 -11.88
C SER A 39 8.90 1.78 -12.22
N SER A 40 9.55 1.13 -11.23
CA SER A 40 10.68 0.24 -11.42
C SER A 40 10.68 -0.89 -10.40
N ASN A 41 11.47 -1.93 -10.67
CA ASN A 41 11.73 -3.05 -9.77
C ASN A 41 12.91 -2.80 -8.81
N ALA A 42 13.50 -1.60 -8.84
CA ALA A 42 14.75 -1.27 -8.14
C ALA A 42 14.53 -0.73 -6.72
N ILE A 43 13.42 -1.10 -6.09
CA ILE A 43 13.10 -0.67 -4.72
C ILE A 43 13.80 -1.62 -3.74
N ASP A 44 14.60 -1.07 -2.82
CA ASP A 44 15.15 -1.84 -1.72
C ASP A 44 14.05 -2.17 -0.69
N PRO A 45 13.68 -3.44 -0.50
CA PRO A 45 12.60 -3.82 0.41
C PRO A 45 12.84 -3.39 1.86
N LYS A 46 14.11 -3.22 2.27
CA LYS A 46 14.47 -2.81 3.64
C LYS A 46 14.02 -1.39 3.97
N THR A 47 13.77 -0.56 2.95
CA THR A 47 13.27 0.81 3.13
C THR A 47 11.83 0.85 3.64
N LEU A 48 11.07 -0.23 3.46
CA LEU A 48 9.68 -0.33 3.90
C LEU A 48 9.50 -1.22 5.12
N LEU A 49 10.27 -2.30 5.25
CA LEU A 49 10.11 -3.22 6.37
C LEU A 49 10.24 -2.50 7.73
N GLY A 50 9.25 -2.68 8.60
CA GLY A 50 9.17 -2.04 9.91
C GLY A 50 8.73 -0.57 9.88
N GLN A 51 8.54 0.03 8.70
CA GLN A 51 8.04 1.40 8.56
C GLN A 51 6.51 1.43 8.55
N ALA A 52 5.97 2.60 8.85
CA ALA A 52 4.54 2.85 8.73
C ALA A 52 4.12 3.01 7.26
N ALA A 53 2.98 2.44 6.91
CA ALA A 53 2.30 2.68 5.64
C ALA A 53 0.81 2.96 5.91
N THR A 54 0.25 3.95 5.20
CA THR A 54 -1.13 4.39 5.40
C THR A 54 -1.87 4.44 4.07
N VAL A 55 -2.94 3.67 3.95
CA VAL A 55 -3.89 3.80 2.85
C VAL A 55 -4.90 4.87 3.20
N ALA A 56 -5.05 5.87 2.35
CA ALA A 56 -6.04 6.93 2.47
C ALA A 56 -7.13 6.71 1.41
N MET A 57 -8.39 6.67 1.84
CA MET A 57 -9.54 6.44 0.96
C MET A 57 -10.63 7.48 1.21
N GLU A 58 -11.15 8.04 0.12
CA GLU A 58 -12.29 8.95 0.14
C GLU A 58 -13.59 8.13 0.22
N THR A 59 -14.40 8.39 1.25
CA THR A 59 -15.70 7.76 1.44
C THR A 59 -16.77 8.44 0.58
N GLU A 60 -17.96 7.85 0.50
CA GLU A 60 -19.09 8.46 -0.22
C GLU A 60 -19.51 9.82 0.34
N SER A 61 -19.25 10.07 1.64
CA SER A 61 -19.48 11.37 2.27
C SER A 61 -18.40 12.42 1.96
N GLY A 62 -17.36 12.06 1.17
CA GLY A 62 -16.19 12.92 0.91
C GLY A 62 -15.21 13.00 2.07
N ALA A 63 -15.42 12.23 3.15
CA ALA A 63 -14.48 12.15 4.26
C ALA A 63 -13.28 11.26 3.90
N LEU A 64 -12.12 11.58 4.47
CA LEU A 64 -10.92 10.75 4.30
C LEU A 64 -10.84 9.73 5.43
N ARG A 65 -10.85 8.44 5.08
CA ARG A 65 -10.58 7.33 6.00
C ARG A 65 -9.14 6.86 5.81
N HIS A 66 -8.44 6.69 6.93
CA HIS A 66 -7.07 6.18 6.95
C HIS A 66 -7.06 4.74 7.49
N LEU A 67 -6.42 3.83 6.76
CA LEU A 67 -6.05 2.50 7.21
C LEU A 67 -4.52 2.47 7.34
N ALA A 68 -4.02 2.59 8.57
CA ALA A 68 -2.60 2.68 8.85
C ALA A 68 -2.09 1.40 9.53
N GLY A 69 -0.84 1.02 9.24
CA GLY A 69 -0.17 -0.08 9.91
C GLY A 69 1.34 -0.07 9.71
N ILE A 70 2.00 -1.09 10.25
CA ILE A 70 3.43 -1.33 10.08
C ILE A 70 3.65 -2.43 9.04
N VAL A 71 4.56 -2.18 8.11
CA VAL A 71 4.90 -3.15 7.05
C VAL A 71 5.71 -4.30 7.65
N THR A 72 5.12 -5.49 7.70
CA THR A 72 5.77 -6.71 8.22
C THR A 72 6.34 -7.60 7.12
N ARG A 73 5.88 -7.43 5.87
CA ARG A 73 6.37 -8.11 4.66
C ARG A 73 6.25 -7.17 3.46
N PHE A 74 7.27 -7.16 2.60
CA PHE A 74 7.26 -6.43 1.34
C PHE A 74 8.19 -7.14 0.34
N GLY A 75 7.80 -7.18 -0.93
CA GLY A 75 8.61 -7.80 -1.98
C GLY A 75 7.96 -7.67 -3.35
N LEU A 76 8.71 -7.97 -4.40
CA LEU A 76 8.20 -7.99 -5.78
C LEU A 76 7.36 -9.26 -5.99
N SER A 77 6.14 -9.09 -6.49
CA SER A 77 5.22 -10.18 -6.82
C SER A 77 5.28 -10.55 -8.30
N GLN A 78 5.29 -9.54 -9.18
CA GLN A 78 5.33 -9.73 -10.63
C GLN A 78 5.98 -8.53 -11.31
N GLN A 79 6.52 -8.72 -12.51
CA GLN A 79 6.98 -7.61 -13.35
C GLN A 79 6.60 -7.87 -14.80
N ASP A 80 6.16 -6.84 -15.49
CA ASP A 80 6.02 -6.81 -16.94
C ASP A 80 6.86 -5.68 -17.57
N ALA A 81 6.78 -5.52 -18.89
CA ALA A 81 7.56 -4.53 -19.62
C ALA A 81 7.25 -3.07 -19.21
N ARG A 82 6.10 -2.80 -18.59
CA ARG A 82 5.63 -1.46 -18.23
C ARG A 82 5.55 -1.23 -16.73
N GLN A 83 5.31 -2.26 -15.92
CA GLN A 83 5.03 -2.10 -14.50
C GLN A 83 5.71 -3.17 -13.63
N SER A 84 6.02 -2.78 -12.40
CA SER A 84 6.45 -3.70 -11.34
C SER A 84 5.33 -3.79 -10.30
N PHE A 85 4.92 -5.01 -9.97
CA PHE A 85 3.90 -5.29 -8.97
C PHE A 85 4.59 -5.76 -7.70
N TYR A 86 4.31 -5.06 -6.61
CA TYR A 86 4.79 -5.37 -5.27
C TYR A 86 3.61 -5.80 -4.38
#